data_AF-A0A6G6AVR9-F1
#
_entry.id   AF-A0A6G6AVR9-F1
#
_cell.length_a   1.000
_cell.length_b   1.000
_cell.length_c   1.000
_cell.angle_alpha   90.00
_cell.angle_beta   90.00
_cell.angle_gamma   90.00
#
_symmetry.space_group_name_H-M   'P 1'
#
loop_
_entity.id
_entity.type
_entity.pdbx_description
1 polymer ?
#
loop_
_entity_poly.entity_id
_entity_poly.type
_entity_poly.pdbx_seq_one_letter_code
_entity_poly.pdbx_strand_id
1 'polypeptide(L)' 'MLPSDRVAIIDSFPLPLCQPVRNHRAAIFKGLADIGYNASKHLWFYGFKIYMLVTLSSYILNYVITPASVHDIKVVYELL' A
#
# COMPACT_ATOMS: atom_id res chain seq x y z
N MET A 1 -20.35 7.59 -15.10
CA MET A 1 -19.51 8.42 -15.98
C MET A 1 -18.13 8.45 -15.36
N LEU A 2 -17.08 8.11 -16.10
CA LEU A 2 -15.72 8.38 -15.61
C LEU A 2 -15.59 9.90 -15.44
N PRO A 3 -15.01 10.39 -14.33
CA PRO A 3 -14.76 11.81 -14.16
C PRO A 3 -13.99 12.34 -15.37
N SER A 4 -14.26 13.56 -15.81
CA SER A 4 -13.46 14.23 -16.85
C SER A 4 -12.04 14.59 -16.38
N ASP A 5 -11.59 13.99 -15.27
CA ASP A 5 -10.31 14.22 -14.65
C ASP A 5 -9.23 13.68 -15.60
N ARG A 6 -8.44 14.59 -16.17
CA ARG A 6 -7.28 14.26 -17.02
C ARG A 6 -6.02 13.93 -16.21
N VAL A 7 -6.14 13.98 -14.89
CA VAL A 7 -5.03 13.81 -13.93
C VAL A 7 -5.46 12.81 -12.87
N ALA A 8 -4.54 11.90 -12.55
CA ALA A 8 -4.67 10.98 -11.44
C ALA A 8 -3.39 11.03 -10.59
N ILE A 9 -3.54 10.74 -9.30
CA ILE A 9 -2.49 10.71 -8.31
C ILE A 9 -2.23 9.26 -7.95
N ILE A 10 -0.96 8.89 -7.89
CA ILE A 10 -0.52 7.64 -7.26
C ILE A 10 -0.10 7.97 -5.84
N ASP A 11 -0.70 7.29 -4.87
CA ASP A 11 -0.26 7.35 -3.48
C ASP A 11 -0.20 5.95 -2.86
N SER A 12 0.58 5.81 -1.79
CA SER A 12 0.71 4.55 -1.07
C SER A 12 0.67 4.74 0.43
N PHE A 13 0.10 3.76 1.13
CA PHE A 13 0.00 3.80 2.59
C PHE A 13 0.12 2.40 3.20
N PRO A 14 0.60 2.33 4.47
CA PRO A 14 0.73 1.05 5.16
C PRO A 14 -0.65 0.47 5.49
N LEU A 15 -0.78 -0.85 5.37
CA LEU A 15 -1.87 -1.66 5.90
C LEU A 15 -1.28 -2.62 6.96
N PRO A 16 -1.13 -2.16 8.22
CA PRO A 16 -0.61 -3.00 9.29
C PRO A 16 -1.59 -4.11 9.64
N LEU A 17 -1.11 -5.35 9.73
CA LEU A 17 -1.92 -6.50 10.16
C LEU A 17 -2.10 -6.55 11.67
N CYS A 18 -1.10 -6.07 12.41
CA CYS A 18 -1.15 -6.02 13.86
C CYS A 18 -0.24 -4.92 14.41
N GLN A 19 -0.39 -4.65 15.70
CA GLN A 19 0.55 -3.83 16.43
C GLN A 19 1.93 -4.51 16.47
N PRO A 20 3.05 -3.75 16.48
CA PRO A 20 4.41 -4.29 16.46
C PRO A 20 4.68 -5.40 17.48
N VAL A 21 4.13 -5.29 18.70
CA VAL A 21 4.25 -6.26 19.79
C VAL A 21 3.64 -7.65 19.48
N ARG A 22 2.87 -7.77 18.39
CA ARG A 22 2.22 -9.01 17.95
C ARG A 22 2.81 -9.58 16.67
N ASN A 23 3.76 -8.91 16.01
CA ASN A 23 4.25 -9.30 14.68
C ASN A 23 4.72 -10.77 14.63
N HIS A 24 5.50 -11.22 15.62
CA HIS A 24 5.98 -12.61 15.67
C HIS A 24 4.91 -13.65 16.02
N ARG A 25 3.75 -13.21 16.53
CA ARG A 25 2.61 -14.08 16.88
C ARG A 25 1.53 -14.10 15.80
N ALA A 26 1.65 -13.27 14.77
CA ALA A 26 0.68 -13.22 13.68
C ALA A 26 0.82 -14.47 12.80
N ALA A 27 -0.21 -15.32 12.82
CA ALA A 27 -0.29 -16.51 11.96
C ALA A 27 -1.01 -16.24 10.63
N ILE A 28 -1.88 -15.23 10.61
CA ILE A 28 -2.67 -14.86 9.42
C ILE A 28 -1.74 -14.20 8.39
N PHE A 29 -1.84 -14.62 7.13
CA PHE A 29 -1.00 -14.17 6.01
C PHE A 29 0.50 -14.44 6.17
N LYS A 30 0.88 -15.44 6.97
CA LYS A 30 2.28 -15.87 7.11
C LYS A 30 2.85 -16.26 5.75
N GLY A 31 4.00 -15.70 5.39
CA GLY A 31 4.66 -15.90 4.09
C GLY A 31 4.15 -15.00 2.96
N LEU A 32 3.06 -14.25 3.17
CA LEU A 32 2.55 -13.25 2.23
C LEU A 32 2.78 -11.83 2.73
N ALA A 33 2.57 -11.59 4.02
CA ALA A 33 2.88 -10.32 4.66
C ALA A 33 4.36 -10.25 5.03
N ASP A 34 4.88 -9.02 5.12
CA ASP A 34 6.28 -8.77 5.48
C ASP A 34 6.40 -7.52 6.36
N ILE A 35 7.61 -7.19 6.79
CA ILE A 35 7.95 -5.98 7.52
C ILE A 35 8.45 -4.92 6.54
N GLY A 36 7.83 -3.75 6.59
CA GLY A 36 8.23 -2.59 5.80
C GLY A 36 8.45 -1.36 6.66
N TYR A 37 9.17 -0.39 6.10
CA TYR A 37 9.34 0.93 6.69
C TYR A 37 8.65 1.97 5.81
N ASN A 38 7.76 2.76 6.43
CA ASN A 38 7.20 3.94 5.81
C ASN A 38 8.04 5.15 6.25
N ALA A 39 8.77 5.74 5.30
CA ALA A 39 9.69 6.83 5.57
C ALA A 39 8.98 8.14 5.98
N SER A 40 7.86 8.49 5.35
CA SER A 40 7.14 9.73 5.65
C SER A 40 6.49 9.72 7.03
N LYS A 41 6.16 8.53 7.56
CA LYS A 41 5.59 8.34 8.90
C LYS A 41 6.61 7.89 9.95
N HIS A 42 7.88 7.72 9.56
CA HIS A 42 8.94 7.16 10.40
C HIS A 42 8.52 5.87 11.14
N LEU A 43 7.83 4.96 10.44
CA LEU A 43 7.13 3.83 11.06
C LEU A 43 7.51 2.49 10.41
N TRP A 44 7.93 1.55 11.25
CA TRP A 44 7.99 0.13 10.91
C TRP A 44 6.63 -0.53 11.13
N PHE A 45 6.20 -1.36 10.18
CA PHE A 45 4.94 -2.09 10.28
C PHE A 45 5.06 -3.48 9.66
N TYR A 46 4.34 -4.45 10.23
CA TYR A 46 4.17 -5.77 9.65
C TYR A 46 2.81 -5.84 8.96
N GLY A 47 2.80 -6.23 7.68
CA GLY A 47 1.59 -6.34 6.88
C GLY A 47 1.85 -6.12 5.40
N PHE A 48 1.01 -5.27 4.81
CA PHE A 48 1.00 -4.98 3.38
C PHE A 48 1.11 -3.49 3.12
N LYS A 49 1.53 -3.11 1.92
CA LYS A 49 1.41 -1.74 1.43
C LYS A 49 0.35 -1.70 0.34
N ILE A 50 -0.55 -0.72 0.45
CA ILE A 50 -1.55 -0.47 -0.59
C ILE A 50 -1.06 0.70 -1.42
N TYR A 51 -1.17 0.54 -2.74
CA TYR A 51 -0.93 1.57 -3.73
C TYR A 51 -2.23 1.83 -4.46
N MET A 52 -2.60 3.09 -4.64
CA MET A 52 -3.83 3.47 -5.33
C MET A 52 -3.57 4.52 -6.39
N LEU A 53 -4.24 4.37 -7.53
CA LEU A 53 -4.38 5.39 -8.55
C LEU A 53 -5.75 6.04 -8.36
N VAL A 54 -5.78 7.32 -8.01
CA VAL A 54 -7.02 8.04 -7.68
C VAL A 54 -7.15 9.32 -8.50
N THR A 55 -8.37 9.67 -8.90
CA THR A 55 -8.63 10.97 -9.51
C THR A 55 -8.69 12.08 -8.47
N LEU A 56 -8.60 13.34 -8.90
CA LEU A 56 -8.77 14.50 -8.02
C LEU A 56 -10.17 14.56 -7.39
N SER A 57 -11.18 14.02 -8.08
CA SER A 57 -12.54 13.84 -7.56
C SER A 57 -12.69 12.63 -6.63
N SER A 58 -11.58 12.04 -6.18
CA SER A 58 -11.52 10.91 -5.23
C SER A 58 -12.09 9.58 -5.75
N TYR A 59 -12.10 9.37 -7.07
CA TYR A 59 -12.46 8.07 -7.64
C TYR A 59 -11.23 7.17 -7.71
N ILE A 60 -11.33 5.95 -7.19
CA ILE A 60 -10.29 4.92 -7.32
C ILE A 60 -10.35 4.34 -8.73
N LEU A 61 -9.28 4.51 -9.49
CA LEU A 61 -9.15 3.97 -10.84
C LEU A 61 -8.50 2.58 -10.83
N ASN A 62 -7.49 2.39 -9.99
CA ASN A 62 -6.78 1.12 -9.85
C ASN A 62 -6.12 1.01 -8.46
N TYR A 63 -5.77 -0.20 -8.04
CA TYR A 63 -5.04 -0.44 -6.81
C TYR A 63 -4.19 -1.70 -6.90
N VAL A 64 -3.09 -1.72 -6.14
CA VAL A 64 -2.23 -2.89 -5.97
C VAL A 64 -1.91 -3.05 -4.48
N ILE A 65 -1.87 -4.29 -4.02
CA ILE A 65 -1.49 -4.64 -2.64
C ILE A 65 -0.26 -5.52 -2.71
N THR A 66 0.80 -5.14 -1.99
CA THR A 66 2.05 -5.88 -1.93
C THR A 66 2.43 -6.19 -0.48
N PRO A 67 3.35 -7.13 -0.24
CA PRO A 67 4.04 -7.20 1.06
C PRO A 67 4.65 -5.84 1.41
N ALA A 68 4.72 -5.52 2.71
CA ALA A 68 5.16 -4.21 3.19
C ALA A 68 6.57 -3.80 2.75
N SER A 69 7.43 -4.78 2.47
CA SER A 69 8.84 -4.61 2.08
C SER A 69 9.05 -4.19 0.63
N VAL A 70 8.01 -4.22 -0.22
CA VAL A 70 8.13 -3.83 -1.62
C VAL A 70 8.31 -2.32 -1.75
N HIS A 71 9.26 -1.90 -2.59
CA HIS A 71 9.52 -0.49 -2.89
C HIS A 71 8.51 0.08 -3.87
N ASP A 72 8.12 1.33 -3.65
CA ASP A 72 7.01 1.98 -4.36
C ASP A 72 7.24 2.07 -5.87
N ILE A 73 8.50 2.29 -6.29
CA ILE A 73 8.87 2.36 -7.70
C ILE A 73 8.56 1.07 -8.48
N LYS A 74 8.51 -0.09 -7.82
CA LYS A 74 8.26 -1.37 -8.49
C LYS A 74 6.79 -1.55 -8.89
N VAL A 75 5.88 -0.79 -8.28
CA VAL A 75 4.43 -0.99 -8.40
C VAL A 75 3.80 -0.02 -9.40
N VAL A 76 4.53 1.03 -9.81
CA VAL A 76 4.02 2.09 -10.69
C VAL A 76 3.45 1.54 -12.00
N TYR A 77 4.12 0.57 -12.62
CA TYR A 77 3.65 -0.01 -13.89
C TYR A 77 2.44 -0.93 -13.75
N GLU A 78 2.20 -1.53 -12.59
CA GLU A 78 1.01 -2.36 -12.36
C GLU A 78 -0.23 -1.51 -12.07
N LEU A 79 -0.04 -0.24 -11.68
CA LEU A 79 -1.11 0.71 -11.41
C LEU A 79 -1.64 1.43 -12.65
N LEU A 80 -0.82 1.59 -13.70
CA LEU A 80 -1.14 2.30 -14.95
C LEU A 80 -1.78 1.36 -15.97
#